data_AF-A0A1G0DQC3-F1
#
_entry.id   AF-A0A1G0DQC3-F1
#
_cell.length_a   1.000
_cell.length_b   1.000
_cell.length_c   1.000
_cell.angle_alpha   90.00
_cell.angle_beta   90.00
_cell.angle_gamma   90.00
#
_symmetry.space_group_name_H-M   'P 1'
#
loop_
_entity.id
_entity.type
_entity.pdbx_description
1 polymer ?
#
loop_
_entity_poly.entity_id
_entity_poly.type
_entity_poly.pdbx_seq_one_letter_code
_entity_poly.pdbx_strand_id
1 'polypeptide(L)'
;MHKWILCYATSNNDSRAREGIMDKDELRQALDSLGWKQSELARKLGMTTSTVSRWATGEPIPVWLAEYLRVMQELDRLHRVYVKPPKPVKEAAPPVEPPAPRTETRAAAMARTLKETSGSDDV
;
A
#
# COMPACT_ATOMS: atom_id res chain seq x y z
N MET A 1 26.69 -21.53 -23.73
CA MET A 1 26.25 -22.39 -22.61
C MET A 1 26.98 -21.92 -21.36
N HIS A 2 26.41 -20.99 -20.59
CA HIS A 2 25.43 -21.26 -19.52
C HIS A 2 25.91 -22.27 -18.47
N LYS A 3 27.00 -21.97 -17.76
CA LYS A 3 27.32 -22.65 -16.48
C LYS A 3 27.90 -21.76 -15.37
N TRP A 4 28.43 -20.57 -15.66
CA TRP A 4 29.03 -19.74 -14.59
C TRP A 4 28.02 -18.91 -13.77
N ILE A 5 26.88 -18.53 -14.35
CA ILE A 5 25.82 -17.80 -13.63
C ILE A 5 24.94 -18.74 -12.79
N LEU A 6 24.89 -20.04 -13.11
CA LEU A 6 24.06 -21.01 -12.38
C LEU A 6 24.71 -21.54 -11.08
N CYS A 7 26.03 -21.40 -10.91
CA CYS A 7 26.75 -21.91 -9.74
C CYS A 7 27.00 -20.86 -8.64
N TYR A 8 26.81 -19.56 -8.90
CA TYR A 8 27.23 -18.52 -7.95
C TYR A 8 26.21 -18.21 -6.84
N ALA A 9 24.98 -18.75 -6.91
CA ALA A 9 23.94 -18.45 -5.93
C ALA A 9 23.97 -19.34 -4.67
N THR A 10 24.69 -20.47 -4.68
CA THR A 10 24.75 -21.41 -3.54
C THR A 10 26.02 -21.32 -2.72
N SER A 11 27.00 -20.50 -3.13
CA SER A 11 28.25 -20.30 -2.38
C SER A 11 28.41 -18.84 -1.99
N ASN A 12 27.55 -18.37 -1.10
CA ASN A 12 27.86 -17.21 -0.27
C ASN A 12 27.08 -17.32 1.03
N ASN A 13 27.55 -18.21 1.90
CA ASN A 13 27.18 -18.22 3.30
C ASN A 13 27.94 -17.08 4.00
N ASP A 14 27.64 -15.82 3.63
CA ASP A 14 28.19 -14.67 4.32
C ASP A 14 27.43 -14.52 5.65
N SER A 15 28.18 -14.74 6.73
CA SER A 15 27.68 -14.83 8.10
C SER A 15 27.29 -13.46 8.70
N ARG A 16 27.17 -12.40 7.88
CA ARG A 16 26.58 -11.10 8.26
C ARG A 16 25.07 -11.03 8.05
N ALA A 17 24.46 -12.04 7.44
CA ALA A 17 23.03 -12.14 7.09
C ALA A 17 22.05 -12.41 8.25
N ARG A 18 22.39 -12.08 9.49
CA ARG A 18 21.50 -12.32 10.65
C ARG A 18 20.47 -11.22 10.88
N GLU A 19 20.59 -10.09 10.18
CA GLU A 19 19.70 -8.93 10.30
C GLU A 19 19.04 -8.69 8.92
N GLY A 20 17.79 -9.11 8.73
CA GLY A 20 17.06 -8.97 7.45
C GLY A 20 16.66 -10.28 6.78
N ILE A 21 16.21 -11.27 7.57
CA ILE A 21 15.61 -12.50 7.01
C ILE A 21 14.19 -12.15 6.59
N MET A 22 14.00 -11.99 5.28
CA MET A 22 12.67 -11.88 4.71
C MET A 22 11.91 -13.20 4.89
N ASP A 23 10.68 -13.14 5.37
CA ASP A 23 9.85 -14.34 5.57
C ASP A 23 8.94 -14.67 4.37
N LYS A 24 8.29 -15.84 4.41
CA LYS A 24 7.41 -16.32 3.34
C LYS A 24 6.18 -15.43 3.12
N ASP A 25 5.69 -14.79 4.16
CA ASP A 25 4.49 -13.96 4.16
C ASP A 25 4.85 -12.56 3.64
N GLU A 26 6.00 -12.02 4.02
CA GLU A 26 6.61 -10.83 3.41
C GLU A 26 6.88 -11.04 1.91
N LEU A 27 7.33 -12.23 1.50
CA LEU A 27 7.48 -12.57 0.08
C LEU A 27 6.17 -12.53 -0.68
N ARG A 28 5.10 -13.10 -0.11
CA ARG A 28 3.78 -13.06 -0.75
C ARG A 28 3.28 -11.63 -0.84
N GLN A 29 3.41 -10.85 0.24
CA GLN A 29 3.00 -9.45 0.28
C GLN A 29 3.76 -8.61 -0.76
N ALA A 30 5.07 -8.80 -0.88
CA ALA A 30 5.90 -8.10 -1.86
C ALA A 30 5.45 -8.44 -3.30
N LEU A 31 5.16 -9.71 -3.59
CA LEU A 31 4.65 -10.13 -4.89
C LEU A 31 3.27 -9.56 -5.19
N ASP A 32 2.37 -9.58 -4.20
CA ASP A 32 1.02 -9.03 -4.34
C ASP A 32 1.07 -7.51 -4.60
N SER A 33 1.96 -6.78 -3.93
CA SER A 33 2.14 -5.34 -4.14
C SER A 33 2.54 -4.97 -5.58
N LEU A 34 3.32 -5.85 -6.22
CA LEU A 34 3.76 -5.73 -7.61
C LEU A 34 2.75 -6.32 -8.61
N GLY A 35 1.69 -6.99 -8.12
CA GLY A 35 0.74 -7.74 -8.94
C GLY A 35 1.37 -8.97 -9.61
N TRP A 36 2.44 -9.52 -9.04
CA TRP A 36 3.19 -10.65 -9.62
C TRP A 36 2.75 -11.98 -9.01
N LYS A 37 2.75 -13.03 -9.84
CA LYS A 37 2.61 -14.42 -9.39
C LYS A 37 4.00 -15.01 -9.09
N GLN A 38 4.06 -16.10 -8.33
CA GLN A 38 5.32 -16.83 -8.10
C GLN A 38 6.01 -17.27 -9.41
N SER A 39 5.22 -17.65 -10.43
CA SER A 39 5.72 -17.98 -11.76
C SER A 39 6.31 -16.78 -12.52
N GLU A 40 5.79 -15.57 -12.26
CA GLU A 40 6.35 -14.33 -12.82
C GLU A 40 7.71 -14.01 -12.22
N LEU A 41 7.82 -14.15 -10.89
CA LEU A 41 9.10 -13.99 -10.20
C LEU A 41 10.12 -15.01 -10.72
N ALA A 42 9.73 -16.28 -10.81
CA ALA A 42 10.58 -17.34 -11.35
C ALA A 42 11.09 -16.99 -12.76
N ARG A 43 10.20 -16.50 -13.64
CA ARG A 43 10.57 -16.08 -15.00
C ARG A 43 11.53 -14.89 -15.01
N LYS A 44 11.33 -13.89 -14.16
CA LYS A 44 12.19 -12.70 -14.07
C LYS A 44 13.58 -13.02 -13.53
N LEU A 45 13.66 -13.95 -12.59
CA LEU A 45 14.92 -14.41 -12.00
C LEU A 45 15.62 -15.48 -12.84
N GLY A 46 14.96 -16.02 -13.87
CA GLY A 46 15.48 -17.16 -14.64
C GLY A 46 15.54 -18.46 -13.84
N MET A 47 14.66 -18.62 -12.85
CA MET A 47 14.59 -19.77 -11.96
C MET A 47 13.35 -20.63 -12.23
N THR A 48 13.30 -21.82 -11.64
CA THR A 48 12.12 -22.66 -11.69
C THR A 48 11.07 -22.19 -10.68
N THR A 49 9.79 -22.37 -11.02
CA THR A 49 8.67 -22.06 -10.10
C THR A 49 8.76 -22.86 -8.80
N SER A 50 9.34 -24.08 -8.84
CA SER A 50 9.55 -24.92 -7.67
C SER A 50 10.47 -24.26 -6.62
N THR A 51 11.50 -23.53 -7.05
CA THR A 51 12.40 -22.80 -6.15
C THR A 51 11.66 -21.69 -5.42
N VAL A 52 10.85 -20.90 -6.15
CA VAL A 52 10.05 -19.83 -5.56
C VAL A 52 8.97 -20.40 -4.63
N SER A 53 8.36 -21.52 -5.00
CA SER A 53 7.36 -22.20 -4.17
C SER A 53 7.94 -22.66 -2.84
N ARG A 54 9.16 -23.22 -2.84
CA ARG A 54 9.87 -23.63 -1.62
C ARG A 54 10.07 -22.48 -0.64
N TRP A 55 10.50 -21.31 -1.12
CA TRP A 55 10.60 -20.09 -0.32
C TRP A 55 9.24 -19.68 0.26
N ALA A 56 8.19 -19.70 -0.57
CA ALA A 56 6.83 -19.38 -0.13
C ALA A 56 6.24 -20.39 0.87
N THR A 57 6.84 -21.57 1.01
CA THR A 57 6.44 -22.60 1.99
C THR A 57 7.28 -22.57 3.27
N GLY A 58 8.36 -21.78 3.32
CA GLY A 58 9.20 -21.62 4.51
C GLY A 58 10.63 -22.13 4.39
N GLU A 59 11.11 -22.51 3.19
CA GLU A 59 12.56 -22.63 3.00
C GLU A 59 13.23 -21.25 3.13
N PRO A 60 14.49 -21.19 3.60
CA PRO A 60 15.22 -19.94 3.75
C PRO A 60 15.25 -19.13 2.45
N ILE A 61 14.86 -17.86 2.56
CA ILE A 61 14.85 -16.93 1.43
C ILE A 61 16.26 -16.35 1.27
N PRO A 62 16.80 -16.27 0.03
CA PRO A 62 18.07 -15.61 -0.20
C PRO A 62 18.02 -14.13 0.20
N VAL A 63 19.03 -13.65 0.91
CA VAL A 63 19.11 -12.28 1.43
C VAL A 63 18.96 -11.22 0.33
N TRP A 64 19.58 -11.47 -0.84
CA TRP A 64 19.52 -10.54 -1.97
C TRP A 64 18.10 -10.37 -2.53
N LEU A 65 17.20 -11.32 -2.29
CA LEU A 65 15.84 -11.28 -2.84
C LEU A 65 15.04 -10.12 -2.25
N ALA A 66 15.24 -9.83 -0.96
CA ALA A 66 14.57 -8.72 -0.28
C ALA A 66 14.93 -7.38 -0.94
N GLU A 67 16.22 -7.14 -1.16
CA GLU A 67 16.68 -5.91 -1.81
C GLU A 67 16.25 -5.84 -3.28
N TYR A 68 16.27 -6.96 -4.00
CA TYR A 68 15.73 -7.02 -5.37
C TYR A 68 14.26 -6.60 -5.41
N LEU A 69 13.41 -7.14 -4.52
CA LEU A 69 11.99 -6.81 -4.48
C LEU A 69 11.75 -5.36 -4.06
N ARG A 70 12.55 -4.82 -3.13
CA ARG A 70 12.51 -3.40 -2.76
C ARG A 70 12.78 -2.50 -3.97
N VAL A 71 13.82 -2.79 -4.75
CA VAL A 71 14.13 -2.03 -5.97
C VAL A 71 12.99 -2.13 -6.99
N MET A 72 12.41 -3.31 -7.17
CA MET A 72 11.30 -3.51 -8.11
C MET A 72 10.04 -2.73 -7.69
N GLN A 73 9.74 -2.64 -6.39
CA GLN A 73 8.64 -1.83 -5.89
C GLN A 73 8.87 -0.35 -6.13
N GLU A 74 10.10 0.12 -5.94
CA GLU A 74 10.45 1.51 -6.22
C GLU A 74 10.35 1.84 -7.72
N LEU A 75 10.79 0.91 -8.58
CA LEU A 75 10.61 1.04 -10.03
C LEU A 75 9.13 1.07 -10.43
N ASP A 76 8.28 0.24 -9.83
CA ASP A 76 6.84 0.28 -10.09
C ASP A 76 6.20 1.60 -9.63
N ARG A 77 6.61 2.10 -8.45
CA ARG A 77 6.20 3.42 -7.94
C ARG A 77 6.57 4.52 -8.95
N LEU A 78 7.82 4.55 -9.41
CA LEU A 78 8.29 5.53 -10.40
C LEU A 78 7.56 5.39 -11.74
N HIS A 79 7.33 4.16 -12.20
CA HIS A 79 6.60 3.90 -13.44
C HIS A 79 5.16 4.44 -13.38
N ARG A 80 4.48 4.29 -12.24
CA ARG A 80 3.14 4.87 -12.01
C ARG A 80 3.14 6.40 -11.99
N VAL A 81 4.23 7.03 -11.54
CA VAL A 81 4.33 8.49 -11.51
C VAL A 81 4.61 9.05 -12.90
N TYR A 82 5.52 8.43 -13.66
CA TYR A 82 6.14 9.07 -14.82
C TYR A 82 5.72 8.52 -16.19
N VAL A 83 5.36 7.23 -16.31
CA VAL A 83 5.13 6.60 -17.63
C VAL A 83 3.66 6.41 -17.93
N LYS A 84 2.86 6.12 -16.90
CA LYS A 84 1.41 5.99 -17.02
C LYS A 84 0.81 7.11 -16.18
N PRO A 85 0.47 8.30 -16.74
CA PRO A 85 -0.18 9.31 -15.94
C PRO A 85 -1.41 8.67 -15.30
N PRO A 86 -1.63 8.82 -13.97
CA PRO A 86 -2.85 8.33 -13.37
C PRO A 86 -3.98 8.95 -14.18
N LYS A 87 -4.77 8.08 -14.84
CA LYS A 87 -6.03 8.49 -15.47
C LYS A 87 -6.70 9.33 -14.39
N PRO A 88 -6.97 10.63 -14.60
CA PRO A 88 -7.48 11.47 -13.53
C PRO A 88 -8.69 10.72 -13.01
N VAL A 89 -8.58 10.28 -11.75
CA VAL A 89 -9.78 9.92 -11.00
C VAL A 89 -10.62 11.16 -11.19
N LYS A 90 -11.83 11.03 -11.75
CA LYS A 90 -12.76 12.14 -11.75
C LYS A 90 -12.83 12.56 -10.30
N GLU A 91 -12.15 13.65 -10.02
CA GLU A 91 -12.18 14.33 -8.76
C GLU A 91 -13.65 14.71 -8.65
N ALA A 92 -14.39 13.92 -7.86
CA ALA A 92 -15.51 14.48 -7.15
C ALA A 92 -14.89 15.69 -6.46
N ALA A 93 -15.29 16.86 -6.97
CA ALA A 93 -14.70 18.15 -6.66
C ALA A 93 -14.33 18.24 -5.17
N PRO A 94 -13.18 18.81 -4.82
CA PRO A 94 -12.92 19.13 -3.43
C PRO A 94 -14.05 20.07 -2.97
N PRO A 95 -14.75 19.79 -1.85
CA PRO A 95 -15.41 20.85 -1.12
C PRO A 95 -14.29 21.78 -0.66
N VAL A 96 -14.11 22.85 -1.42
CA VAL A 96 -13.33 24.02 -1.02
C VAL A 96 -13.81 24.43 0.37
N GLU A 97 -12.84 24.67 1.25
CA GLU A 97 -12.96 25.16 2.62
C GLU A 97 -13.96 26.34 2.82
N PRO A 98 -14.44 26.56 4.06
CA PRO A 98 -15.79 27.03 4.37
C PRO A 98 -16.03 28.51 4.03
N PRO A 99 -17.24 28.89 3.56
CA PRO A 99 -17.61 30.30 3.53
C PRO A 99 -17.85 30.80 4.96
N ALA A 100 -17.08 31.83 5.34
CA ALA A 100 -17.24 32.60 6.57
C ALA A 100 -18.71 33.01 6.84
N PRO A 101 -19.13 33.12 8.12
CA PRO A 101 -20.51 33.41 8.47
C PRO A 101 -20.80 34.89 8.23
N ARG A 102 -21.56 35.24 7.19
CA ARG A 102 -22.21 36.55 7.12
C ARG A 102 -23.63 36.45 6.61
N THR A 103 -24.52 37.01 7.45
CA THR A 103 -25.89 37.48 7.21
C THR A 103 -26.92 36.38 6.93
N GLU A 104 -27.66 35.96 7.95
CA GLU A 104 -28.96 36.55 8.34
C GLU A 104 -29.87 36.79 7.12
N THR A 105 -31.00 36.09 7.03
CA THR A 105 -32.31 36.66 6.60
C THR A 105 -33.46 35.67 6.87
N ARG A 106 -34.23 35.99 7.93
CA ARG A 106 -35.71 36.12 7.91
C ARG A 106 -36.63 34.89 7.72
N ALA A 107 -36.24 33.68 8.11
CA ALA A 107 -37.18 32.53 8.10
C ALA A 107 -37.36 31.77 9.43
N ALA A 108 -36.48 31.94 10.43
CA ALA A 108 -36.62 31.30 11.75
C ALA A 108 -37.41 32.16 12.76
N ALA A 109 -38.37 32.95 12.28
CA ALA A 109 -39.31 33.74 13.07
C ALA A 109 -40.43 32.92 13.73
N MET A 110 -40.32 31.58 13.84
CA MET A 110 -41.46 30.71 14.17
C MET A 110 -41.06 29.48 15.00
N ALA A 111 -40.40 29.59 16.16
CA ALA A 111 -40.27 28.44 17.10
C ALA A 111 -39.72 28.78 18.52
N ARG A 112 -39.83 30.01 19.00
CA ARG A 112 -39.52 30.35 20.42
C ARG A 112 -40.54 31.33 20.99
N THR A 113 -41.76 30.86 21.06
CA THR A 113 -42.82 31.38 21.93
C THR A 113 -43.68 30.16 22.24
N LEU A 114 -44.00 29.95 23.53
CA LEU A 114 -44.54 28.73 24.17
C LEU A 114 -43.50 27.75 24.74
N LYS A 115 -42.70 28.21 25.72
CA LYS A 115 -42.46 27.45 26.96
C LYS A 115 -41.88 28.35 28.05
N GLU A 116 -42.71 29.18 28.67
CA GLU A 116 -42.57 29.69 30.05
C GLU A 116 -43.76 30.60 30.39
N THR A 117 -44.94 29.98 30.48
CA THR A 117 -46.09 30.51 31.22
C THR A 117 -46.68 29.34 32.02
N SER A 118 -46.11 29.06 33.18
CA SER A 118 -46.81 28.32 34.23
C SER A 118 -46.04 28.42 35.55
N GLY A 119 -46.68 29.03 36.53
CA GLY A 119 -46.16 29.42 37.85
C GLY A 119 -46.58 30.88 38.09
N SER A 120 -47.87 31.23 38.14
CA SER A 120 -48.90 30.79 39.11
C SER A 120 -48.40 30.95 40.54
N ASP A 121 -49.04 31.67 41.45
CA ASP A 121 -50.17 32.61 41.42
C ASP A 121 -50.12 33.37 42.77
N ASP A 122 -50.81 34.49 42.79
CA ASP A 122 -51.19 35.42 43.87
C ASP A 122 -51.46 34.90 45.31
N VAL A 123 -51.29 35.87 46.23
CA VAL A 123 -51.89 36.07 47.59
C VAL A 123 -51.27 35.38 48.80
#